data_AF-A0A519UUY7-F1
#
_entry.id   AF-A0A519UUY7-F1
#
_cell.length_a   1.000
_cell.length_b   1.000
_cell.length_c   1.000
_cell.angle_alpha   90.00
_cell.angle_beta   90.00
_cell.angle_gamma   90.00
#
_symmetry.space_group_name_H-M   'P 1'
#
loop_
_entity.id
_entity.type
_entity.pdbx_description
1 polymer ?
#
loop_
_entity_poly.entity_id
_entity_poly.type
_entity_poly.pdbx_seq_one_letter_code
_entity_poly.pdbx_strand_id
1 'polypeptide(L)'
;MKQAVEFRKLREFGEIIGDTFLFIKQNFKPLFKCIIYLCGIFILAGLASTLVQQLQMSKDMSDPMSIAKVYGNSPFSMFYRYGLQYVFIILFFVLIYTSLYTTVMSYISLYISKGNTPPSVTEVWAYYKYYFLRVMGSGFVINIMLTLLILFCLSPGFIFWPAFILGFFLCMILCCYVLPAYTLFFP
;
A
#
# COMPACT_ATOMS: atom_id res chain seq x y z
N MET A 1 37.54 2.88 1.75
CA MET A 1 37.07 1.79 0.88
C MET A 1 35.58 1.58 1.16
N LYS A 2 34.70 1.73 0.16
CA LYS A 2 33.24 1.57 0.32
C LYS A 2 32.91 0.08 0.36
N GLN A 3 32.35 -0.41 1.46
CA GLN A 3 31.87 -1.79 1.57
C GLN A 3 30.66 -1.99 0.65
N ALA A 4 30.81 -2.88 -0.32
CA ALA A 4 29.73 -3.36 -1.17
C ALA A 4 28.84 -4.32 -0.36
N VAL A 5 27.53 -4.12 -0.43
CA VAL A 5 26.55 -4.95 0.29
C VAL A 5 26.37 -6.27 -0.48
N GLU A 6 26.76 -7.38 0.13
CA GLU A 6 26.52 -8.74 -0.38
C GLU A 6 25.15 -9.25 0.06
N PHE A 7 24.23 -9.46 -0.90
CA PHE A 7 22.84 -9.87 -0.64
C PHE A 7 22.64 -11.37 -0.39
N ARG A 8 23.69 -12.19 -0.44
CA ARG A 8 23.61 -13.67 -0.36
C ARG A 8 24.28 -14.26 0.89
N LYS A 9 24.06 -13.64 2.06
CA LYS A 9 24.41 -14.24 3.36
C LYS A 9 23.16 -14.62 4.14
N LEU A 10 23.23 -15.76 4.81
CA LEU A 10 22.27 -16.19 5.81
C LEU A 10 22.50 -15.30 7.04
N ARG A 11 21.74 -14.22 7.16
CA ARG A 11 21.85 -13.27 8.26
C ARG A 11 20.89 -13.63 9.37
N GLU A 12 21.36 -13.51 10.61
CA GLU A 12 20.45 -13.47 11.74
C GLU A 12 19.55 -12.23 11.63
N PHE A 13 18.30 -12.32 12.10
CA PHE A 13 17.30 -11.26 11.95
C PHE A 13 17.80 -9.87 12.38
N GLY A 14 18.68 -9.82 13.40
CA GLY A 14 19.29 -8.57 13.88
C GLY A 14 20.20 -7.90 12.85
N GLU A 15 21.00 -8.66 12.12
CA GLU A 15 21.88 -8.13 11.07
C GLU A 15 21.06 -7.60 9.88
N ILE A 16 20.00 -8.31 9.47
CA ILE A 16 19.10 -7.87 8.40
C ILE A 16 18.53 -6.48 8.69
N ILE A 17 18.05 -6.27 9.93
CA ILE A 17 17.50 -4.98 10.35
C ILE A 17 18.58 -3.90 10.35
N GLY A 18 19.75 -4.18 10.91
CA GLY A 18 20.88 -3.24 10.95
C GLY A 18 21.32 -2.78 9.57
N ASP A 19 21.45 -3.72 8.63
CA ASP A 19 21.79 -3.42 7.24
C ASP A 19 20.69 -2.67 6.49
N THR A 20 19.42 -2.94 6.80
CA THR A 20 18.30 -2.18 6.23
C THR A 20 18.34 -0.72 6.69
N PHE A 21 18.59 -0.46 7.98
CA PHE A 21 18.77 0.90 8.50
C PHE A 21 20.00 1.59 7.89
N LEU A 22 21.11 0.88 7.73
CA LEU A 22 22.30 1.40 7.06
C LEU A 22 22.02 1.75 5.60
N PHE A 23 21.32 0.87 4.87
CA PHE A 23 20.90 1.11 3.49
C PHE A 23 20.02 2.37 3.38
N ILE A 24 19.00 2.47 4.23
CA ILE A 24 18.11 3.64 4.27
C ILE A 24 18.92 4.89 4.59
N LYS A 25 19.82 4.85 5.59
CA LYS A 25 20.63 6.01 5.97
C LYS A 25 21.59 6.45 4.87
N GLN A 26 22.23 5.51 4.17
CA GLN A 26 23.18 5.78 3.09
C GLN A 26 22.48 6.29 1.82
N ASN A 27 21.30 5.77 1.53
CA ASN A 27 20.53 6.09 0.31
C ASN A 27 19.31 6.97 0.58
N PHE A 28 19.23 7.61 1.75
CA PHE A 28 18.05 8.36 2.18
C PHE A 28 17.68 9.46 1.18
N LYS A 29 18.66 10.27 0.77
CA LYS A 29 18.45 11.39 -0.17
C LYS A 29 17.91 10.92 -1.53
N PRO A 30 18.58 9.99 -2.26
CA PRO A 30 18.09 9.56 -3.57
C PRO A 30 16.75 8.81 -3.49
N LEU A 31 16.55 7.98 -2.46
CA LEU A 31 15.29 7.26 -2.23
C LEU A 31 14.13 8.23 -1.95
N PHE A 32 14.33 9.16 -1.02
CA PHE A 32 13.30 10.14 -0.64
C PHE A 32 12.96 11.08 -1.81
N LYS A 33 13.95 11.42 -2.65
CA LYS A 33 13.70 12.16 -3.89
C LYS A 33 12.78 11.38 -4.83
N CYS A 34 13.00 10.07 -5.03
CA CYS A 34 12.11 9.25 -5.84
C CYS A 34 10.69 9.20 -5.25
N ILE A 35 10.56 9.04 -3.93
CA ILE A 35 9.25 9.03 -3.26
C ILE A 35 8.51 10.36 -3.47
N ILE A 36 9.15 11.51 -3.29
CA ILE A 36 8.49 12.81 -3.50
C ILE A 36 8.07 12.98 -4.97
N TYR A 37 8.97 12.69 -5.91
CA TYR A 37 8.68 12.90 -7.33
C TYR A 37 7.57 11.99 -7.86
N LEU A 38 7.51 10.73 -7.40
CA LEU A 38 6.56 9.75 -7.91
C LEU A 38 5.27 9.69 -7.09
N CYS A 39 5.37 9.75 -5.76
CA CYS A 39 4.22 9.64 -4.85
C CYS A 39 3.61 10.99 -4.48
N GLY A 40 4.35 12.09 -4.64
CA GLY A 40 3.96 13.40 -4.09
C GLY A 40 2.60 13.90 -4.55
N ILE A 41 2.28 13.71 -5.83
CA ILE A 41 0.97 14.12 -6.38
C ILE A 41 -0.20 13.35 -5.72
N PHE A 42 -0.04 12.05 -5.48
CA PHE A 42 -1.06 11.23 -4.82
C PHE A 42 -1.20 11.59 -3.35
N ILE A 43 -0.08 11.86 -2.66
CA ILE A 43 -0.07 12.29 -1.26
C ILE A 43 -0.80 13.63 -1.12
N LEU A 44 -0.48 14.62 -1.96
CA LEU A 44 -1.14 15.92 -1.94
C LEU A 44 -2.65 15.81 -2.21
N ALA A 45 -3.04 14.99 -3.19
CA ALA A 45 -4.45 14.78 -3.51
C ALA A 45 -5.22 14.03 -2.40
N GLY A 46 -4.58 13.06 -1.74
CA GLY A 46 -5.14 12.37 -0.58
C GLY A 46 -5.29 13.30 0.63
N LEU A 47 -4.29 14.15 0.90
CA LEU A 47 -4.36 15.19 1.93
C LEU A 47 -5.49 16.19 1.64
N ALA A 48 -5.61 16.68 0.40
CA ALA A 48 -6.71 17.56 0.02
C ALA A 48 -8.08 16.89 0.22
N SER A 49 -8.23 15.63 -0.19
CA SER A 49 -9.49 14.88 -0.05
C SER A 49 -9.89 14.68 1.41
N THR A 50 -8.93 14.31 2.26
CA THR A 50 -9.18 14.14 3.71
C THR A 50 -9.47 15.47 4.42
N LEU A 51 -8.79 16.56 4.05
CA LEU A 51 -9.06 17.89 4.60
C LEU A 51 -10.47 18.37 4.24
N VAL A 52 -10.88 18.21 2.98
CA VAL A 52 -12.25 18.59 2.54
C VAL A 52 -13.30 17.81 3.31
N GLN A 53 -13.12 16.49 3.50
CA GLN A 53 -14.03 15.68 4.30
C GLN A 53 -14.07 16.15 5.77
N GLN A 54 -12.92 16.38 6.40
CA GLN A 54 -12.88 16.82 7.80
C GLN A 54 -13.54 18.18 8.01
N LEU A 55 -13.35 19.13 7.09
CA LEU A 55 -14.02 20.44 7.15
C LEU A 55 -15.54 20.33 7.00
N GLN A 56 -16.02 19.44 6.13
CA GLN A 56 -17.46 19.20 5.96
C GLN A 56 -18.06 18.54 7.20
N MET A 57 -17.40 17.51 7.74
CA MET A 57 -17.85 16.82 8.95
C MET A 57 -17.86 17.75 10.17
N SER A 58 -16.82 18.60 10.32
CA SER A 58 -16.73 19.58 11.41
C SER A 58 -17.87 20.62 11.34
N LYS A 59 -18.19 21.13 10.14
CA LYS A 59 -19.33 22.03 9.93
C LYS A 59 -20.66 21.36 10.27
N ASP A 60 -20.85 20.13 9.80
CA ASP A 60 -22.10 19.39 9.98
C ASP A 60 -22.33 18.93 11.43
N MET A 61 -21.27 18.82 12.23
CA MET A 61 -21.33 18.60 13.68
C MET A 61 -21.57 19.88 14.48
N SER A 62 -21.26 21.05 13.92
CA SER A 62 -21.45 22.33 14.60
C SER A 62 -22.88 22.90 14.49
N ASP A 63 -23.68 22.40 13.54
CA ASP A 63 -25.07 22.81 13.33
C ASP A 63 -26.06 21.71 13.81
N PRO A 64 -26.86 21.95 14.86
CA PRO A 64 -27.87 21.00 15.34
C PRO A 64 -28.88 20.55 14.28
N MET A 65 -29.18 21.42 13.30
CA MET A 65 -30.11 21.11 12.21
C MET A 65 -29.48 20.19 11.16
N SER A 66 -28.16 20.27 10.95
CA SER A 66 -27.45 19.32 10.09
C SER A 66 -27.29 17.96 10.75
N ILE A 67 -27.08 17.88 12.07
CA ILE A 67 -27.01 16.60 12.80
C ILE A 67 -28.32 15.81 12.63
N ALA A 68 -29.47 16.46 12.82
CA ALA A 68 -30.78 15.82 12.64
C ALA A 68 -30.98 15.30 11.19
N LYS A 69 -30.47 16.00 10.18
CA LYS A 69 -30.53 15.56 8.77
C LYS A 69 -29.52 14.44 8.44
N VAL A 70 -28.37 14.39 9.11
CA VAL A 70 -27.35 13.35 8.92
C VAL A 70 -27.77 12.04 9.57
N TYR A 71 -28.28 12.09 10.80
CA TYR A 71 -28.56 10.90 11.62
C TYR A 71 -30.05 10.53 11.73
N GLY A 72 -30.98 11.40 11.33
CA GLY A 72 -32.39 11.26 11.69
C GLY A 72 -33.28 10.42 10.77
N ASN A 73 -32.90 10.15 9.50
CA ASN A 73 -33.87 9.64 8.52
C ASN A 73 -33.58 8.27 7.89
N SER A 74 -32.33 7.81 7.79
CA SER A 74 -31.98 6.48 7.24
C SER A 74 -30.46 6.26 7.28
N PRO A 75 -29.94 5.04 7.42
CA PRO A 75 -28.51 4.76 7.22
C PRO A 75 -27.95 5.26 5.87
N PHE A 76 -28.81 5.42 4.85
CA PHE A 76 -28.43 5.92 3.53
C PHE A 76 -28.18 7.44 3.47
N SER A 77 -28.69 8.25 4.42
CA SER A 77 -28.48 9.71 4.39
C SER A 77 -27.01 10.07 4.56
N MET A 78 -26.28 9.31 5.37
CA MET A 78 -24.83 9.48 5.55
C MET A 78 -24.07 9.12 4.28
N PHE A 79 -24.46 8.02 3.61
CA PHE A 79 -23.85 7.62 2.34
C PHE A 79 -24.13 8.64 1.22
N TYR A 80 -25.33 9.20 1.14
CA TYR A 80 -25.65 10.22 0.15
C TYR A 80 -24.82 11.50 0.34
N ARG A 81 -24.58 11.90 1.59
CA ARG A 81 -23.87 13.15 1.91
C ARG A 81 -22.34 13.04 1.83
N TYR A 82 -21.79 11.88 2.23
CA TYR A 82 -20.35 11.68 2.36
C TYR A 82 -19.77 10.59 1.45
N GLY A 83 -20.61 9.79 0.78
CA GLY A 83 -20.20 8.59 0.05
C GLY A 83 -19.20 8.90 -1.06
N LEU A 84 -19.43 9.97 -1.82
CA LEU A 84 -18.52 10.39 -2.88
C LEU A 84 -17.13 10.77 -2.33
N GLN A 85 -17.10 11.53 -1.23
CA GLN A 85 -15.86 11.95 -0.55
C GLN A 85 -15.11 10.74 0.01
N TYR A 86 -15.82 9.77 0.60
CA TYR A 86 -15.24 8.52 1.07
C TYR A 86 -14.63 7.71 -0.08
N VAL A 87 -15.30 7.63 -1.24
CA VAL A 87 -14.75 6.96 -2.43
C VAL A 87 -13.44 7.61 -2.87
N PHE A 88 -13.37 8.95 -2.92
CA PHE A 88 -12.12 9.65 -3.25
C PHE A 88 -11.00 9.39 -2.25
N ILE A 89 -11.30 9.38 -0.95
CA ILE A 89 -10.31 9.09 0.09
C ILE A 89 -9.77 7.66 -0.08
N ILE A 90 -10.65 6.68 -0.25
CA ILE A 90 -10.26 5.29 -0.47
C ILE A 90 -9.40 5.18 -1.73
N LEU A 91 -9.82 5.82 -2.83
CA LEU A 91 -9.08 5.84 -4.08
C LEU A 91 -7.65 6.39 -3.89
N PHE A 92 -7.51 7.57 -3.29
CA PHE A 92 -6.18 8.17 -3.08
C PHE A 92 -5.34 7.38 -2.09
N PHE A 93 -5.96 6.77 -1.07
CA PHE A 93 -5.25 5.90 -0.14
C PHE A 93 -4.65 4.69 -0.86
N VAL A 94 -5.42 4.02 -1.73
CA VAL A 94 -4.93 2.93 -2.57
C VAL A 94 -3.80 3.41 -3.49
N LEU A 95 -3.98 4.55 -4.17
CA LEU A 95 -2.95 5.11 -5.06
C LEU A 95 -1.65 5.44 -4.33
N ILE A 96 -1.73 6.05 -3.14
CA ILE A 96 -0.56 6.37 -2.30
C ILE A 96 0.16 5.08 -1.91
N TYR A 97 -0.58 4.08 -1.43
CA TYR A 97 -0.02 2.81 -1.00
C TYR A 97 0.69 2.08 -2.15
N THR A 98 0.01 1.94 -3.29
CA THR A 98 0.59 1.32 -4.50
C THR A 98 1.80 2.10 -5.00
N SER A 99 1.73 3.43 -5.02
CA SER A 99 2.81 4.29 -5.50
C SER A 99 4.07 4.16 -4.63
N LEU A 100 3.90 4.20 -3.31
CA LEU A 100 5.01 4.04 -2.37
C LEU A 100 5.66 2.67 -2.50
N TYR A 101 4.84 1.61 -2.49
CA TYR A 101 5.32 0.25 -2.60
C TYR A 101 6.09 0.02 -3.91
N THR A 102 5.50 0.41 -5.04
CA THR A 102 6.12 0.25 -6.36
C THR A 102 7.42 1.05 -6.48
N THR A 103 7.47 2.27 -5.94
CA THR A 103 8.66 3.13 -5.95
C THR A 103 9.81 2.49 -5.17
N VAL A 104 9.54 2.05 -3.94
CA VAL A 104 10.57 1.43 -3.09
C VAL A 104 11.07 0.14 -3.70
N MET A 105 10.18 -0.73 -4.19
CA MET A 105 10.59 -1.98 -4.82
C MET A 105 11.35 -1.78 -6.12
N SER A 106 10.93 -0.84 -6.96
CA SER A 106 11.65 -0.49 -8.20
C SER A 106 13.03 0.10 -7.90
N TYR A 107 13.15 0.93 -6.86
CA TYR A 107 14.43 1.48 -6.42
C TYR A 107 15.37 0.38 -5.94
N ILE A 108 14.90 -0.53 -5.09
CA ILE A 108 15.71 -1.64 -4.55
C ILE A 108 16.15 -2.58 -5.68
N SER A 109 15.24 -2.94 -6.59
CA SER A 109 15.55 -3.81 -7.74
C SER A 109 16.64 -3.19 -8.63
N LEU A 110 16.50 -1.90 -8.96
CA LEU A 110 17.52 -1.18 -9.72
C LEU A 110 18.85 -1.04 -8.97
N TYR A 111 18.81 -0.74 -7.68
CA TYR A 111 20.00 -0.63 -6.84
C TYR A 111 20.82 -1.93 -6.81
N ILE A 112 20.14 -3.08 -6.71
CA ILE A 112 20.77 -4.41 -6.75
C ILE A 112 21.34 -4.68 -8.15
N SER A 113 20.55 -4.45 -9.21
CA SER A 113 20.97 -4.70 -10.59
C SER A 113 22.19 -3.89 -11.02
N LYS A 114 22.38 -2.70 -10.43
CA LYS A 114 23.52 -1.81 -10.71
C LYS A 114 24.71 -2.01 -9.76
N GLY A 115 24.75 -3.11 -9.01
CA GLY A 115 25.86 -3.42 -8.12
C GLY A 115 25.99 -2.45 -6.94
N ASN A 116 24.89 -2.11 -6.28
CA ASN A 116 24.83 -1.22 -5.11
C ASN A 116 25.10 0.27 -5.41
N THR A 117 24.71 0.74 -6.59
CA THR A 117 24.78 2.16 -6.93
C THR A 117 23.38 2.79 -6.93
N PRO A 118 23.22 4.01 -6.37
CA PRO A 118 21.91 4.66 -6.28
C PRO A 118 21.37 4.98 -7.68
N PRO A 119 20.18 4.46 -8.07
CA PRO A 119 19.56 4.75 -9.35
C PRO A 119 19.03 6.20 -9.41
N SER A 120 18.91 6.71 -10.63
CA SER A 120 18.32 8.03 -10.89
C SER A 120 16.78 7.96 -10.93
N VAL A 121 16.12 9.09 -10.69
CA VAL A 121 14.64 9.18 -10.68
C VAL A 121 14.03 8.74 -12.02
N THR A 122 14.69 9.05 -13.14
CA THR A 122 14.25 8.69 -14.48
C THR A 122 14.26 7.18 -14.72
N GLU A 123 15.23 6.47 -14.15
CA GLU A 123 15.33 5.01 -14.26
C GLU A 123 14.26 4.34 -13.40
N VAL A 124 14.08 4.82 -12.17
CA VAL A 124 13.02 4.33 -11.27
C VAL A 124 11.64 4.56 -11.90
N TRP A 125 11.43 5.69 -12.58
CA TRP A 125 10.18 5.99 -13.30
C TRP A 125 9.88 5.00 -14.42
N ALA A 126 10.90 4.51 -15.15
CA ALA A 126 10.70 3.54 -16.22
C ALA A 126 10.14 2.21 -15.67
N TYR A 127 10.71 1.72 -14.57
CA TYR A 127 10.22 0.53 -13.87
C TYR A 127 8.86 0.77 -13.21
N TYR A 128 8.70 1.94 -12.59
CA TYR A 128 7.49 2.34 -11.90
C TYR A 128 6.27 2.25 -12.81
N LYS A 129 6.31 2.84 -14.01
CA LYS A 129 5.16 2.83 -14.94
C LYS A 129 4.72 1.42 -15.34
N TYR A 130 5.69 0.52 -15.54
CA TYR A 130 5.43 -0.85 -15.95
C TYR A 130 4.79 -1.67 -14.82
N TYR A 131 5.28 -1.49 -13.59
CA TYR A 131 4.81 -2.27 -12.43
C TYR A 131 3.64 -1.66 -11.68
N PHE A 132 3.40 -0.35 -11.78
CA PHE A 132 2.39 0.35 -10.98
C PHE A 132 1.00 -0.27 -11.11
N LEU A 133 0.50 -0.46 -12.33
CA LEU A 133 -0.82 -1.05 -12.56
C LEU A 133 -0.87 -2.54 -12.20
N ARG A 134 0.25 -3.26 -12.34
CA ARG A 134 0.32 -4.69 -11.96
C ARG A 134 0.24 -4.86 -10.45
N VAL A 135 0.96 -4.03 -9.71
CA VAL A 135 0.92 -3.99 -8.24
C VAL A 135 -0.45 -3.53 -7.76
N MET A 136 -1.06 -2.53 -8.42
CA MET A 136 -2.42 -2.10 -8.11
C MET A 136 -3.43 -3.24 -8.32
N GLY A 137 -3.40 -3.86 -9.51
CA GLY A 137 -4.32 -4.93 -9.88
C GLY A 137 -4.17 -6.18 -9.01
N SER A 138 -2.93 -6.58 -8.72
CA SER A 138 -2.69 -7.70 -7.79
C SER A 138 -3.21 -7.38 -6.39
N GLY A 139 -3.02 -6.15 -5.90
CA GLY A 139 -3.59 -5.69 -4.64
C GLY A 139 -5.13 -5.81 -4.60
N PHE A 140 -5.82 -5.44 -5.68
CA PHE A 140 -7.28 -5.61 -5.77
C PHE A 140 -7.69 -7.08 -5.75
N VAL A 141 -7.03 -7.95 -6.52
CA VAL A 141 -7.32 -9.38 -6.56
C VAL A 141 -7.14 -10.00 -5.16
N ILE A 142 -6.06 -9.66 -4.47
CA ILE A 142 -5.78 -10.16 -3.11
C ILE A 142 -6.88 -9.71 -2.14
N ASN A 143 -7.31 -8.44 -2.20
CA ASN A 143 -8.39 -7.94 -1.33
C ASN A 143 -9.74 -8.62 -1.59
N ILE A 144 -10.07 -8.87 -2.86
CA ILE A 144 -11.29 -9.60 -3.24
C ILE A 144 -11.24 -11.04 -2.72
N MET A 145 -10.11 -11.76 -2.94
CA MET A 145 -9.96 -13.12 -2.43
C MET A 145 -10.04 -13.17 -0.91
N LEU A 146 -9.42 -12.22 -0.21
CA LEU A 146 -9.49 -12.12 1.24
C LEU A 146 -10.93 -11.88 1.74
N THR A 147 -11.67 -11.01 1.07
CA THR A 147 -13.06 -10.70 1.42
C THR A 147 -13.95 -11.92 1.21
N LEU A 148 -13.80 -12.63 0.08
CA LEU A 148 -14.51 -13.88 -0.18
C LEU A 148 -14.21 -14.91 0.91
N LEU A 149 -12.94 -15.06 1.29
CA LEU A 149 -12.52 -15.99 2.33
C LEU A 149 -13.14 -15.65 3.69
N ILE A 150 -13.20 -14.36 4.05
CA ILE A 150 -13.86 -13.91 5.28
C ILE A 150 -15.39 -14.16 5.22
N LEU A 151 -16.03 -13.92 4.07
CA LEU A 151 -17.46 -14.20 3.88
C LEU A 151 -17.78 -15.70 4.02
N PHE A 152 -16.94 -16.57 3.46
CA PHE A 152 -17.06 -18.02 3.64
C PHE A 152 -16.81 -18.44 5.10
N CYS A 153 -15.93 -17.74 5.83
CA CYS A 153 -15.66 -17.98 7.26
C CYS A 153 -16.87 -17.64 8.16
N LEU A 154 -17.63 -16.59 7.81
CA LEU A 154 -18.81 -16.14 8.56
C LEU A 154 -20.07 -17.00 8.35
N SER A 155 -20.06 -17.91 7.36
CA SER A 155 -21.06 -18.97 7.24
C SER A 155 -20.94 -19.95 8.42
N PRO A 156 -21.88 -20.90 8.66
CA PRO A 156 -21.81 -21.83 9.79
C PRO A 156 -20.72 -22.91 9.57
N GLY A 157 -19.47 -22.47 9.39
CA GLY A 157 -18.25 -23.27 9.20
C GLY A 157 -17.43 -23.39 10.48
N PHE A 158 -18.04 -23.22 11.66
CA PHE A 158 -17.37 -23.37 12.96
C PHE A 158 -16.76 -24.78 13.15
N ILE A 159 -17.28 -25.77 12.44
CA ILE A 159 -16.81 -27.17 12.46
C ILE A 159 -15.54 -27.41 11.63
N PHE A 160 -15.22 -26.55 10.64
CA PHE A 160 -14.03 -26.68 9.76
C PHE A 160 -12.97 -25.61 10.00
N TRP A 161 -13.04 -24.92 11.14
CA TRP A 161 -12.15 -23.82 11.50
C TRP A 161 -10.64 -24.10 11.33
N PRO A 162 -10.10 -25.29 11.68
CA PRO A 162 -8.66 -25.56 11.56
C PRO A 162 -8.16 -25.65 10.11
N ALA A 163 -8.93 -26.31 9.24
CA ALA A 163 -8.60 -26.43 7.81
C ALA A 163 -8.70 -25.06 7.10
N PHE A 164 -9.64 -24.23 7.56
CA PHE A 164 -9.85 -22.89 7.04
C PHE A 164 -8.71 -21.93 7.42
N ILE A 165 -8.21 -22.01 8.66
CA ILE A 165 -7.02 -21.25 9.10
C ILE A 165 -5.81 -21.62 8.25
N LEU A 166 -5.58 -22.91 8.00
CA LEU A 166 -4.48 -23.38 7.14
C LEU A 166 -4.61 -22.88 5.70
N GLY A 167 -5.81 -22.92 5.12
CA GLY A 167 -6.08 -22.36 3.80
C GLY A 167 -5.87 -20.85 3.74
N PHE A 168 -6.29 -20.12 4.79
CA PHE A 168 -6.05 -18.69 4.94
C PHE A 168 -4.56 -18.36 4.99
N PHE A 169 -3.79 -19.05 5.83
CA PHE A 169 -2.34 -18.84 5.93
C PHE A 169 -1.63 -19.18 4.63
N LEU A 170 -1.99 -20.28 3.95
CA LEU A 170 -1.41 -20.65 2.65
C LEU A 170 -1.74 -19.61 1.57
N CYS A 171 -2.98 -19.12 1.52
CA CYS A 171 -3.40 -18.09 0.58
C CYS A 171 -2.71 -16.75 0.86
N MET A 172 -2.54 -16.37 2.13
CA MET A 172 -1.77 -15.19 2.52
C MET A 172 -0.29 -15.32 2.14
N ILE A 173 0.32 -16.48 2.34
CA ILE A 173 1.72 -16.72 1.96
C ILE A 173 1.88 -16.61 0.43
N LEU A 174 0.99 -17.25 -0.35
CA LEU A 174 0.99 -17.14 -1.81
C LEU A 174 0.73 -15.69 -2.28
N CYS A 175 -0.23 -14.99 -1.69
CA CYS A 175 -0.58 -13.64 -2.14
C CYS A 175 0.42 -12.57 -1.70
N CYS A 176 0.93 -12.62 -0.47
CA CYS A 176 1.82 -11.59 0.08
C CYS A 176 3.28 -11.81 -0.30
N TYR A 177 3.74 -13.06 -0.44
CA TYR A 177 5.14 -13.35 -0.79
C TYR A 177 5.36 -13.65 -2.26
N VAL A 178 4.44 -14.34 -2.94
CA VAL A 178 4.71 -14.85 -4.30
C VAL A 178 4.34 -13.82 -5.37
N LEU A 179 3.18 -13.15 -5.29
CA LEU A 179 2.76 -12.23 -6.36
C LEU A 179 3.64 -10.97 -6.52
N PRO A 180 4.00 -10.23 -5.46
CA PRO A 180 4.87 -9.06 -5.58
C PRO A 180 6.32 -9.46 -5.84
N ALA A 181 6.81 -10.53 -5.21
CA ALA A 181 8.18 -11.00 -5.44
C ALA A 181 8.35 -11.55 -6.87
N TYR A 182 7.43 -12.38 -7.38
CA TYR A 182 7.56 -12.87 -8.75
C TYR A 182 7.39 -11.78 -9.81
N THR A 183 6.55 -10.76 -9.56
CA THR A 183 6.43 -9.64 -10.51
C THR A 183 7.62 -8.68 -10.46
N LEU A 184 8.38 -8.58 -9.35
CA LEU A 184 9.51 -7.64 -9.23
C LEU A 184 10.91 -8.27 -9.27
N PHE A 185 11.08 -9.56 -8.93
CA PHE A 185 12.37 -10.26 -8.94
C PHE A 185 12.65 -11.00 -10.25
N PHE A 186 11.63 -11.29 -11.06
CA PHE A 186 11.79 -11.88 -12.38
C PHE A 186 11.19 -10.93 -13.42
N PRO A 187 12.01 -10.11 -14.13
CA PRO A 187 11.57 -9.49 -15.36
C PRO A 187 11.12 -10.52 -16.40
#